data_AF-A0A8J6J7T1-F1
#
_entry.id   AF-A0A8J6J7T1-F1
#
_cell.length_a   1.000
_cell.length_b   1.000
_cell.length_c   1.000
_cell.angle_alpha   90.00
_cell.angle_beta   90.00
_cell.angle_gamma   90.00
#
_symmetry.space_group_name_H-M   'P 1'
#
loop_
_entity.id
_entity.type
_entity.pdbx_description
1 polymer ?
#
loop_
_entity_poly.entity_id
_entity_poly.type
_entity_poly.pdbx_seq_one_letter_code
_entity_poly.pdbx_strand_id
1 'polypeptide(L)'
;MRDIRKIWSIRLAAGALLGAILTTLLAWLLLSFGVSNGQSIPVSPAAVQFYGSAALALVVQLLLGGLFGAVVSLATLPFANEGKKLILLSLVHWGATVLCFSLLLTGCRWLDFGWDLLLWVALLTLLYFLIWLGRWIGWYMEVIQLRELLGLAAGPSPLKWRETLPYLPFLLLVCNLLPAALRWVDRTFVVDVPVLSGLLLPYLILPVVGYLSGLSLGKRQGVCPLYPLACFLFYLPMVYLIYNSSALFHCFMIALPALAGNVMGWLYRRAFPRKNRTPSEGADHGD
;
A
#
# COMPACT_ATOMS: atom_id res chain seq x y z
N MET A 1 7.88 -17.55 27.33
CA MET A 1 8.96 -16.60 26.95
C MET A 1 10.23 -17.28 26.44
N ARG A 2 10.72 -18.36 27.07
CA ARG A 2 11.91 -19.11 26.62
C ARG A 2 11.75 -19.72 25.21
N ASP A 3 10.58 -20.24 24.87
CA ASP A 3 10.35 -20.87 23.56
C ASP A 3 10.31 -19.88 22.39
N ILE A 4 9.77 -18.68 22.63
CA ILE A 4 9.76 -17.60 21.64
C ILE A 4 11.19 -17.18 21.32
N ARG A 5 12.03 -16.95 22.34
CA ARG A 5 13.45 -16.57 22.12
C ARG A 5 14.21 -17.62 21.32
N LYS A 6 13.93 -18.91 21.56
CA LYS A 6 14.55 -20.03 20.82
C LYS A 6 14.14 -20.06 19.34
N ILE A 7 12.86 -19.81 19.05
CA ILE A 7 12.38 -19.73 17.66
C ILE A 7 13.05 -18.56 16.93
N TRP A 8 13.19 -17.41 17.58
CA TRP A 8 13.85 -16.24 17.01
C TRP A 8 15.32 -16.51 16.70
N SER A 9 16.07 -17.11 17.62
CA SER A 9 17.48 -17.42 17.40
C SER A 9 17.68 -18.42 16.27
N ILE A 10 16.83 -19.45 16.16
CA ILE A 10 16.93 -20.44 15.08
C ILE A 10 16.67 -19.80 13.72
N ARG A 11 15.65 -18.93 13.61
CA ARG A 11 15.33 -18.25 12.36
C ARG A 11 16.42 -17.28 11.93
N LEU A 12 16.94 -16.48 12.87
CA LEU A 12 18.06 -15.59 12.60
C LEU A 12 19.29 -16.35 12.11
N ALA A 13 19.64 -17.47 12.76
CA ALA A 13 20.77 -18.29 12.36
C ALA A 13 20.56 -18.93 10.98
N ALA A 14 19.39 -19.55 10.74
CA ALA A 14 19.07 -20.14 9.44
C ALA A 14 19.02 -19.08 8.32
N GLY A 15 18.44 -17.92 8.60
CA GLY A 15 18.42 -16.77 7.71
C GLY A 15 19.82 -16.26 7.40
N ALA A 16 20.70 -16.17 8.39
CA ALA A 16 22.09 -15.77 8.19
C ALA A 16 22.85 -16.76 7.30
N LEU A 17 22.70 -18.07 7.56
CA LEU A 17 23.34 -19.11 6.77
C LEU A 17 22.83 -19.10 5.32
N LEU A 18 21.51 -19.11 5.12
CA LEU A 18 20.92 -19.06 3.80
C LEU A 18 21.25 -17.76 3.06
N GLY A 19 21.25 -16.63 3.77
CA GLY A 19 21.64 -15.34 3.22
C GLY A 19 23.06 -15.38 2.68
N ALA A 20 24.03 -15.78 3.50
CA ALA A 20 25.44 -15.88 3.11
C ALA A 20 25.66 -16.84 1.92
N ILE A 21 24.98 -17.98 1.92
CA ILE A 21 25.06 -18.96 0.82
C ILE A 21 24.46 -18.39 -0.47
N LEU A 22 23.21 -17.91 -0.42
CA LEU A 22 22.49 -17.43 -1.59
C LEU A 22 23.14 -16.18 -2.19
N THR A 23 23.62 -15.25 -1.38
CA THR A 23 24.33 -14.07 -1.91
C THR A 23 25.61 -14.47 -2.63
N THR A 24 26.35 -15.44 -2.09
CA THR A 24 27.60 -15.91 -2.69
C THR A 24 27.36 -16.71 -3.96
N LEU A 25 26.33 -17.56 -3.97
CA LEU A 25 25.90 -18.29 -5.17
C LEU A 25 25.40 -17.34 -6.26
N LEU A 26 24.63 -16.32 -5.90
CA LEU A 26 24.13 -15.32 -6.84
C LEU A 26 25.26 -14.47 -7.40
N ALA A 27 26.19 -14.01 -6.55
CA ALA A 27 27.38 -13.28 -6.99
C ALA A 27 28.20 -14.13 -7.96
N TRP A 28 28.45 -15.39 -7.60
CA TRP A 28 29.16 -16.34 -8.46
C TRP A 28 28.45 -16.50 -9.81
N LEU A 29 27.13 -16.72 -9.83
CA LEU A 29 26.36 -16.88 -11.06
C LEU A 29 26.43 -15.63 -11.93
N LEU A 30 26.12 -14.46 -11.37
CA LEU A 30 26.04 -13.21 -12.13
C LEU A 30 27.41 -12.75 -12.64
N LEU A 31 28.48 -12.92 -11.85
CA LEU A 31 29.82 -12.52 -12.26
C LEU A 31 30.40 -13.50 -13.29
N SER A 32 30.20 -14.82 -13.10
CA SER A 32 30.74 -15.86 -13.99
C SER A 32 30.14 -15.80 -15.40
N PHE A 33 28.84 -15.48 -15.50
CA PHE A 33 28.15 -15.37 -16.80
C PHE A 33 28.10 -13.95 -17.36
N GLY A 34 28.12 -12.92 -16.50
CA GLY A 34 27.91 -11.54 -16.91
C GLY A 34 29.17 -10.72 -17.15
N VAL A 35 30.30 -11.05 -16.52
CA VAL A 35 31.50 -10.19 -16.51
C VAL A 35 32.76 -10.93 -16.95
N SER A 36 32.93 -12.18 -16.52
CA SER A 36 34.22 -12.88 -16.63
C SER A 36 34.29 -13.93 -17.74
N ASN A 37 33.36 -13.91 -18.71
CA ASN A 37 33.31 -14.84 -19.87
C ASN A 37 33.56 -16.32 -19.48
N GLY A 38 32.95 -16.78 -18.39
CA GLY A 38 33.06 -18.17 -17.92
C GLY A 38 34.17 -18.44 -16.90
N GLN A 39 34.97 -17.45 -16.50
CA GLN A 39 35.87 -17.63 -15.35
C GLN A 39 35.10 -17.53 -14.03
N SER A 40 35.27 -18.50 -13.14
CA SER A 40 34.57 -18.55 -11.86
C SER A 40 35.10 -17.52 -10.87
N ILE A 41 34.36 -16.43 -10.66
CA ILE A 41 34.71 -15.40 -9.67
C ILE A 41 33.62 -15.30 -8.59
N PRO A 42 33.91 -15.64 -7.33
CA PRO A 42 32.90 -15.66 -6.25
C PRO A 42 32.62 -14.28 -5.62
N VAL A 43 33.47 -13.28 -5.89
CA VAL A 43 33.40 -11.92 -5.35
C VAL A 43 33.74 -10.89 -6.42
N SER A 44 33.22 -9.66 -6.33
CA SER A 44 33.44 -8.65 -7.37
C SER A 44 34.91 -8.20 -7.42
N PRO A 45 35.50 -7.99 -8.62
CA PRO A 45 36.87 -7.46 -8.75
C PRO A 45 37.04 -6.10 -8.06
N ALA A 46 36.00 -5.26 -8.11
CA ALA A 46 35.99 -3.96 -7.42
C ALA A 46 36.09 -4.11 -5.90
N ALA A 47 35.46 -5.13 -5.30
CA ALA A 47 35.61 -5.42 -3.87
C ALA A 47 37.04 -5.92 -3.56
N VAL A 48 37.61 -6.78 -4.40
CA VAL A 48 39.01 -7.24 -4.23
C VAL A 48 39.97 -6.05 -4.23
N GLN A 49 39.80 -5.12 -5.16
CA GLN A 49 40.61 -3.91 -5.25
C GLN A 49 40.43 -3.01 -4.02
N PHE A 50 39.18 -2.81 -3.58
CA PHE A 50 38.86 -1.94 -2.44
C PHE A 50 39.39 -2.49 -1.11
N TYR A 51 39.20 -3.79 -0.84
CA TYR A 51 39.63 -4.44 0.39
C TYR A 51 41.08 -4.95 0.35
N GLY A 52 41.74 -4.87 -0.81
CA GLY A 52 43.12 -5.33 -1.01
C GLY A 52 43.31 -6.85 -0.99
N SER A 53 42.25 -7.64 -0.76
CA SER A 53 42.33 -9.11 -0.82
C SER A 53 40.98 -9.76 -1.14
N ALA A 54 41.02 -10.85 -1.91
CA ALA A 54 39.83 -11.64 -2.22
C ALA A 54 39.24 -12.34 -1.00
N ALA A 55 40.09 -12.77 -0.05
CA ALA A 55 39.65 -13.38 1.19
C ALA A 55 38.85 -12.38 2.05
N LEU A 56 39.33 -11.15 2.23
CA LEU A 56 38.61 -10.13 2.99
C LEU A 56 37.30 -9.73 2.29
N ALA A 57 37.32 -9.55 0.97
CA ALA A 57 36.11 -9.27 0.20
C ALA A 57 35.05 -10.36 0.37
N LEU A 58 35.45 -11.64 0.38
CA LEU A 58 34.55 -12.77 0.62
C LEU A 58 33.97 -12.77 2.04
N VAL A 59 34.81 -12.50 3.06
CA VAL A 59 34.34 -12.39 4.45
C VAL A 59 33.29 -11.28 4.58
N VAL A 60 33.54 -10.11 3.99
CA VAL A 60 32.57 -9.00 3.99
C VAL A 60 31.27 -9.41 3.29
N GLN A 61 31.36 -10.07 2.13
CA GLN A 61 30.18 -10.55 1.40
C GLN A 61 29.36 -11.56 2.21
N LEU A 62 30.00 -12.51 2.89
CA LEU A 62 29.33 -13.49 3.74
C LEU A 62 28.66 -12.83 4.95
N LEU A 63 29.33 -11.86 5.58
CA LEU A 63 28.79 -11.14 6.74
C LEU A 63 27.58 -10.27 6.34
N LEU A 64 27.69 -9.51 5.26
CA LEU A 64 26.59 -8.66 4.78
C LEU A 64 25.43 -9.49 4.24
N GLY A 65 25.72 -10.56 3.50
CA GLY A 65 24.70 -11.47 2.99
C GLY A 65 23.99 -12.21 4.12
N GLY A 66 24.73 -12.64 5.14
CA GLY A 66 24.18 -13.23 6.34
C GLY A 66 23.34 -12.24 7.16
N LEU A 67 23.80 -10.99 7.32
CA LEU A 67 23.03 -9.96 8.00
C LEU A 67 21.70 -9.69 7.28
N PHE A 68 21.73 -9.53 5.96
CA PHE A 68 20.53 -9.34 5.15
C PHE A 68 19.57 -10.53 5.26
N GLY A 69 20.07 -11.76 5.10
CA GLY A 69 19.27 -12.97 5.25
C GLY A 69 18.67 -13.15 6.64
N ALA A 70 19.42 -12.80 7.69
CA ALA A 70 18.93 -12.81 9.06
C ALA A 70 17.76 -11.83 9.24
N VAL A 71 17.88 -10.59 8.75
CA VAL A 71 16.79 -9.61 8.81
C VAL A 71 15.56 -10.11 8.04
N VAL A 72 15.73 -10.55 6.79
CA VAL A 72 14.62 -11.05 5.95
C VAL A 72 13.91 -12.24 6.61
N SER A 73 14.63 -13.12 7.33
CA SER A 73 14.01 -14.27 8.01
C SER A 73 12.97 -13.86 9.06
N LEU A 74 13.09 -12.66 9.64
CA LEU A 74 12.15 -12.13 10.62
C LEU A 74 10.80 -11.76 9.99
N ALA A 75 10.73 -11.55 8.67
CA ALA A 75 9.51 -11.24 7.94
C ALA A 75 8.42 -12.32 8.05
N THR A 76 8.79 -13.54 8.46
CA THR A 76 7.90 -14.69 8.62
C THR A 76 7.29 -14.79 10.03
N LEU A 77 7.71 -13.95 10.98
CA LEU A 77 7.18 -13.92 12.33
C LEU A 77 5.95 -13.01 12.42
N PRO A 78 4.94 -13.32 13.26
CA PRO A 78 3.87 -12.39 13.54
C PRO A 78 4.46 -11.21 14.34
N PHE A 79 4.46 -10.02 13.75
CA PHE A 79 5.09 -8.85 14.36
C PHE A 79 4.30 -8.33 15.56
N ALA A 80 2.96 -8.33 15.50
CA ALA A 80 2.12 -7.91 16.61
C ALA A 80 0.68 -8.41 16.46
N ASN A 81 -0.02 -8.47 17.60
CA ASN A 81 -1.44 -8.81 17.69
C ASN A 81 -2.35 -7.57 17.52
N GLU A 82 -1.76 -6.37 17.42
CA GLU A 82 -2.47 -5.10 17.29
C GLU A 82 -2.09 -4.40 15.98
N GLY A 83 -3.08 -3.86 15.27
CA GLY A 83 -2.88 -3.26 13.94
C GLY A 83 -1.87 -2.10 13.91
N LYS A 84 -1.89 -1.20 14.90
CA LYS A 84 -0.93 -0.07 14.95
C LYS A 84 0.51 -0.55 15.15
N LYS A 85 0.70 -1.48 16.09
CA LYS A 85 2.01 -2.06 16.40
C LYS A 85 2.52 -2.91 15.23
N LEU A 86 1.62 -3.62 14.54
CA LEU A 86 1.94 -4.38 13.33
C LEU A 86 2.49 -3.48 12.22
N ILE A 87 1.85 -2.34 11.96
CA ILE A 87 2.32 -1.37 10.96
C ILE A 87 3.69 -0.82 11.36
N LEU A 88 3.85 -0.36 12.61
CA LEU A 88 5.12 0.19 13.10
C LEU A 88 6.26 -0.83 12.95
N LEU A 89 6.07 -2.07 13.40
CA LEU A 89 7.09 -3.10 13.30
C LEU A 89 7.36 -3.53 11.86
N SER A 90 6.34 -3.52 10.99
CA SER A 90 6.53 -3.76 9.56
C SER A 90 7.34 -2.64 8.89
N LEU A 91 7.18 -1.39 9.32
CA LEU A 91 7.98 -0.26 8.85
C LEU A 91 9.42 -0.31 9.35
N VAL A 92 9.63 -0.64 10.64
CA VAL A 92 10.97 -0.83 11.21
C VAL A 92 11.70 -1.97 10.50
N HIS A 93 11.00 -3.09 10.28
CA HIS A 93 11.55 -4.23 9.55
C HIS A 93 11.87 -3.87 8.08
N TRP A 94 10.99 -3.13 7.40
CA TRP A 94 11.26 -2.62 6.05
C TRP A 94 12.50 -1.73 6.02
N GLY A 95 12.61 -0.76 6.95
CA GLY A 95 13.78 0.12 7.05
C GLY A 95 15.08 -0.65 7.31
N ALA A 96 15.05 -1.64 8.20
CA ALA A 96 16.20 -2.52 8.44
C ALA A 96 16.56 -3.35 7.20
N THR A 97 15.56 -3.83 6.46
CA THR A 97 15.74 -4.61 5.22
C THR A 97 16.38 -3.75 4.13
N VAL A 98 15.89 -2.52 3.93
CA VAL A 98 16.46 -1.53 3.00
C VAL A 98 17.90 -1.21 3.38
N LEU A 99 18.16 -0.92 4.66
CA LEU A 99 19.51 -0.62 5.13
C LEU A 99 20.48 -1.78 4.88
N CYS A 100 20.12 -3.01 5.28
CA CYS A 100 20.98 -4.17 5.11
C CYS A 100 21.20 -4.49 3.62
N PHE A 101 20.17 -4.32 2.78
CA PHE A 101 20.29 -4.50 1.34
C PHE A 101 21.21 -3.45 0.70
N SER A 102 21.05 -2.17 1.04
CA SER A 102 21.93 -1.11 0.55
C SER A 102 23.37 -1.32 0.99
N LEU A 103 23.60 -1.71 2.25
CA LEU A 103 24.93 -2.05 2.75
C LEU A 103 25.52 -3.27 2.03
N LEU A 104 24.71 -4.30 1.74
CA LEU A 104 25.14 -5.46 0.95
C LEU A 104 25.60 -5.04 -0.45
N LEU A 105 24.77 -4.31 -1.20
CA LEU A 105 25.09 -3.93 -2.58
C LEU A 105 26.30 -3.00 -2.66
N THR A 106 26.41 -2.03 -1.76
CA THR A 106 27.52 -1.07 -1.74
C THR A 106 28.78 -1.65 -1.12
N GLY A 107 28.66 -2.42 -0.04
CA GLY A 107 29.78 -3.05 0.66
C GLY A 107 30.44 -4.17 -0.14
N CYS A 108 29.68 -4.93 -0.93
CA CYS A 108 30.21 -5.90 -1.91
C CYS A 108 30.66 -5.26 -3.22
N ARG A 109 30.59 -3.92 -3.33
CA ARG A 109 30.95 -3.15 -4.52
C ARG A 109 30.22 -3.61 -5.79
N TRP A 110 28.96 -4.04 -5.65
CA TRP A 110 28.11 -4.38 -6.80
C TRP A 110 27.47 -3.13 -7.42
N LEU A 111 27.20 -2.13 -6.59
CA LEU A 111 26.69 -0.82 -7.02
C LEU A 111 27.35 0.31 -6.25
N ASP A 112 27.35 1.49 -6.87
CA ASP A 112 27.68 2.76 -6.25
C ASP A 112 26.45 3.45 -5.66
N PHE A 113 26.69 4.43 -4.79
CA PHE A 113 25.64 5.34 -4.36
C PHE A 113 25.17 6.17 -5.56
N GLY A 114 23.88 6.11 -5.88
CA GLY A 114 23.32 6.81 -7.02
C GLY A 114 21.95 6.28 -7.43
N TRP A 115 21.57 6.59 -8.67
CA TRP A 115 20.26 6.22 -9.23
C TRP A 115 20.07 4.71 -9.34
N ASP A 116 21.12 3.96 -9.62
CA ASP A 116 21.04 2.49 -9.71
C ASP A 116 20.66 1.89 -8.35
N LEU A 117 21.33 2.31 -7.28
CA LEU A 117 20.98 1.88 -5.92
C LEU A 117 19.52 2.24 -5.57
N LEU A 118 19.08 3.45 -5.92
CA LEU A 118 17.70 3.89 -5.69
C LEU A 118 16.69 3.01 -6.44
N LEU A 119 16.98 2.63 -7.69
CA LEU A 119 16.14 1.73 -8.48
C LEU A 119 16.04 0.36 -7.81
N TRP A 120 17.15 -0.22 -7.38
CA TRP A 120 17.16 -1.53 -6.71
C TRP A 120 16.44 -1.49 -5.35
N VAL A 121 16.59 -0.40 -4.59
CA VAL A 121 15.84 -0.17 -3.34
C VAL A 121 14.34 0.01 -3.61
N ALA A 122 13.96 0.67 -4.70
CA ALA A 122 12.57 0.81 -5.12
C ALA A 122 11.95 -0.55 -5.49
N LEU A 123 12.68 -1.38 -6.25
CA LEU A 123 12.27 -2.74 -6.59
C LEU A 123 12.12 -3.62 -5.34
N LEU A 124 13.08 -3.55 -4.41
CA LEU A 124 13.00 -4.24 -3.12
C LEU A 124 11.76 -3.78 -2.33
N THR A 125 11.49 -2.47 -2.30
CA THR A 125 10.34 -1.90 -1.59
C THR A 125 9.02 -2.38 -2.19
N LEU A 126 8.94 -2.44 -3.53
CA LEU A 126 7.79 -3.00 -4.23
C LEU A 126 7.58 -4.48 -3.88
N LEU A 127 8.65 -5.29 -3.96
CA LEU A 127 8.59 -6.70 -3.62
C LEU A 127 8.17 -6.91 -2.15
N TYR A 128 8.75 -6.14 -1.24
CA TYR A 128 8.39 -6.16 0.18
C TYR A 128 6.90 -5.87 0.38
N PHE A 129 6.39 -4.82 -0.27
CA PHE A 129 4.98 -4.45 -0.19
C PHE A 129 4.07 -5.55 -0.73
N LEU A 130 4.43 -6.20 -1.85
CA LEU A 130 3.66 -7.31 -2.41
C LEU A 130 3.60 -8.53 -1.47
N ILE A 131 4.74 -8.93 -0.89
CA ILE A 131 4.81 -10.04 0.07
C ILE A 131 3.99 -9.69 1.31
N TRP A 132 4.14 -8.48 1.83
CA TRP A 132 3.39 -8.00 2.99
C TRP A 132 1.88 -7.99 2.72
N LEU A 133 1.46 -7.53 1.54
CA LEU A 133 0.05 -7.49 1.13
C LEU A 133 -0.54 -8.90 1.03
N GLY A 134 0.16 -9.86 0.42
CA GLY A 134 -0.27 -11.25 0.35
C GLY A 134 -0.48 -11.86 1.73
N ARG A 135 0.45 -11.60 2.66
CA ARG A 135 0.33 -12.06 4.06
C ARG A 135 -0.82 -11.37 4.80
N TRP A 136 -1.01 -10.08 4.58
CA TRP A 136 -2.14 -9.32 5.15
C TRP A 136 -3.49 -9.87 4.69
N ILE A 137 -3.62 -10.25 3.41
CA ILE A 137 -4.83 -10.89 2.88
C ILE A 137 -5.10 -12.22 3.60
N GLY A 138 -4.07 -13.06 3.78
CA GLY A 138 -4.19 -14.33 4.53
C GLY A 138 -4.70 -14.12 5.95
N TRP A 139 -4.07 -13.23 6.71
CA TRP A 139 -4.52 -12.87 8.06
C TRP A 139 -5.95 -12.31 8.09
N TYR A 140 -6.33 -11.54 7.07
CA TYR A 140 -7.68 -11.01 6.97
C TYR A 140 -8.72 -12.13 6.84
N MET A 141 -8.42 -13.13 6.01
CA MET A 141 -9.30 -14.29 5.81
C MET A 141 -9.39 -15.15 7.06
N GLU A 142 -8.28 -15.36 7.77
CA GLU A 142 -8.27 -16.04 9.07
C GLU A 142 -9.19 -15.33 10.09
N VAL A 143 -9.15 -13.99 10.14
CA VAL A 143 -10.05 -13.21 11.02
C VAL A 143 -11.52 -13.36 10.64
N ILE A 144 -11.84 -13.45 9.34
CA ILE A 144 -13.21 -13.73 8.88
C ILE A 144 -13.66 -15.11 9.37
N GLN A 145 -12.84 -16.13 9.14
CA GLN A 145 -13.13 -17.51 9.56
C GLN A 145 -13.30 -17.62 11.07
N LEU A 146 -12.43 -16.98 11.86
CA LEU A 146 -12.54 -16.95 13.32
C LEU A 146 -13.83 -16.26 13.78
N ARG A 147 -14.24 -15.18 13.12
CA ARG A 147 -15.53 -14.53 13.43
C ARG A 147 -16.70 -15.44 13.13
N GLU A 148 -16.68 -16.13 12.00
CA GLU A 148 -17.71 -17.08 11.60
C GLU A 148 -17.81 -18.24 12.59
N LEU A 149 -16.67 -18.85 12.97
CA LEU A 149 -16.60 -19.92 13.97
C LEU A 149 -17.10 -19.48 15.36
N LEU A 150 -16.90 -18.21 15.71
CA LEU A 150 -17.37 -17.63 16.97
C LEU A 150 -18.81 -17.09 16.89
N GLY A 151 -19.51 -17.26 15.75
CA GLY A 151 -20.86 -16.72 15.54
C GLY A 151 -20.93 -15.19 15.58
N LEU A 152 -19.80 -14.50 15.38
CA LEU A 152 -19.73 -13.05 15.37
C LEU A 152 -20.19 -12.50 14.03
N ALA A 153 -20.81 -11.31 14.06
CA ALA A 153 -21.17 -10.59 12.85
C ALA A 153 -19.95 -10.39 11.93
N ALA A 154 -20.21 -10.45 10.61
CA ALA A 154 -19.17 -10.24 9.61
C ALA A 154 -18.44 -8.91 9.83
N GLY A 155 -17.12 -8.96 9.71
CA GLY A 155 -16.28 -7.76 9.74
C GLY A 155 -16.54 -6.81 8.58
N PRO A 156 -15.90 -5.62 8.59
CA PRO A 156 -15.79 -4.82 7.38
C PRO A 156 -15.18 -5.66 6.25
N SER A 157 -15.39 -5.30 4.98
CA SER A 157 -14.71 -5.98 3.88
C SER A 157 -13.26 -5.48 3.71
N PRO A 158 -12.34 -6.25 3.08
CA PRO A 158 -11.00 -5.79 2.76
C PRO A 158 -11.06 -4.46 2.00
N LEU A 159 -10.31 -3.46 2.45
CA LEU A 159 -10.31 -2.09 1.90
C LEU A 159 -11.72 -1.45 1.78
N LYS A 160 -12.72 -2.04 2.43
CA LYS A 160 -14.14 -1.66 2.39
C LYS A 160 -14.74 -1.58 0.99
N TRP A 161 -14.37 -2.52 0.12
CA TRP A 161 -14.91 -2.60 -1.24
C TRP A 161 -16.42 -2.84 -1.26
N ARG A 162 -16.96 -3.69 -0.35
CA ARG A 162 -18.41 -3.96 -0.27
C ARG A 162 -19.19 -2.73 0.18
N GLU A 163 -18.60 -1.93 1.06
CA GLU A 163 -19.18 -0.69 1.58
C GLU A 163 -19.08 0.45 0.56
N THR A 164 -18.09 0.38 -0.34
CA THR A 164 -17.92 1.32 -1.45
C THR A 164 -18.85 0.98 -2.63
N LEU A 165 -19.16 -0.30 -2.86
CA LEU A 165 -19.95 -0.79 -3.98
C LEU A 165 -21.30 -0.06 -4.19
N PRO A 166 -22.11 0.23 -3.14
CA PRO A 166 -23.38 0.95 -3.30
C PRO A 166 -23.23 2.37 -3.83
N TYR A 167 -22.04 2.96 -3.75
CA TYR A 167 -21.76 4.30 -4.26
C TYR A 167 -21.36 4.29 -5.74
N LEU A 168 -21.08 3.13 -6.37
CA LEU A 168 -20.67 3.07 -7.77
C LEU A 168 -21.75 3.60 -8.75
N PRO A 169 -23.05 3.29 -8.60
CA PRO A 169 -24.09 3.90 -9.45
C PRO A 169 -24.16 5.42 -9.32
N PHE A 170 -23.96 5.94 -8.10
CA PHE A 170 -23.87 7.37 -7.85
C PHE A 170 -22.64 7.99 -8.53
N LEU A 171 -21.49 7.32 -8.51
CA LEU A 171 -20.30 7.77 -9.23
C LEU A 171 -20.48 7.72 -10.74
N LEU A 172 -21.19 6.72 -11.29
CA LEU A 172 -21.57 6.73 -12.71
C LEU A 172 -22.41 7.95 -13.05
N LEU A 173 -23.40 8.27 -12.22
CA LEU A 173 -24.25 9.42 -12.41
C LEU A 173 -23.44 10.73 -12.39
N VAL A 174 -22.66 10.96 -11.33
CA VAL A 174 -21.97 12.23 -11.10
C VAL A 174 -20.72 12.40 -11.97
N CYS A 175 -19.99 11.31 -12.24
CA CYS A 175 -18.72 11.38 -12.96
C CYS A 175 -18.86 11.11 -14.46
N ASN A 176 -19.98 10.57 -14.96
CA ASN A 176 -20.16 10.26 -16.38
C ASN A 176 -21.42 10.86 -16.98
N LEU A 177 -22.60 10.58 -16.40
CA LEU A 177 -23.86 11.09 -16.95
C LEU A 177 -24.00 12.61 -16.80
N LEU A 178 -23.67 13.15 -15.62
CA LEU A 178 -23.76 14.57 -15.35
C LEU A 178 -22.78 15.39 -16.23
N PRO A 179 -21.48 15.04 -16.37
CA PRO A 179 -20.58 15.78 -17.26
C PRO A 179 -21.04 15.75 -18.71
N ALA A 180 -21.52 14.59 -19.21
CA ALA A 180 -22.06 14.49 -20.55
C ALA A 180 -23.30 15.37 -20.76
N ALA A 181 -24.23 15.38 -19.81
CA ALA A 181 -25.42 16.22 -19.85
C ALA A 181 -25.07 17.72 -19.81
N LEU A 182 -24.19 18.15 -18.91
CA LEU A 182 -23.77 19.55 -18.82
C LEU A 182 -23.03 20.00 -20.08
N ARG A 183 -22.21 19.12 -20.67
CA ARG A 183 -21.53 19.40 -21.94
C ARG A 183 -22.50 19.52 -23.10
N TRP A 184 -23.55 18.70 -23.13
CA TRP A 184 -24.62 18.81 -24.12
C TRP A 184 -25.39 20.12 -23.97
N VAL A 185 -25.70 20.54 -22.73
CA VAL A 185 -26.35 21.84 -22.45
C VAL A 185 -25.45 22.99 -22.89
N ASP A 186 -24.17 23.00 -22.51
CA ASP A 186 -23.22 24.03 -22.93
C ASP A 186 -23.22 24.16 -24.46
N ARG A 187 -23.10 23.05 -25.20
CA ARG A 187 -23.12 23.07 -26.67
C ARG A 187 -24.43 23.57 -27.30
N THR A 188 -25.55 23.36 -26.61
CA THR A 188 -26.88 23.66 -27.17
C THR A 188 -27.31 25.10 -26.87
N PHE A 189 -26.92 25.63 -25.70
CA PHE A 189 -27.46 26.88 -25.18
C PHE A 189 -26.39 27.95 -24.89
N VAL A 190 -25.10 27.62 -24.84
CA VAL A 190 -24.00 28.52 -24.47
C VAL A 190 -22.91 28.50 -25.54
N VAL A 191 -22.81 29.59 -26.33
CA VAL A 191 -22.05 29.56 -27.59
C VAL A 191 -20.52 29.68 -27.39
N ASP A 192 -20.06 30.41 -26.37
CA ASP A 192 -18.67 30.88 -26.36
C ASP A 192 -17.75 30.14 -25.36
N VAL A 193 -18.24 29.81 -24.17
CA VAL A 193 -17.42 29.20 -23.10
C VAL A 193 -18.23 28.13 -22.38
N PRO A 194 -17.69 26.91 -22.19
CA PRO A 194 -18.39 25.87 -21.43
C PRO A 194 -18.39 26.21 -19.94
N VAL A 195 -19.35 27.01 -19.49
CA VAL A 195 -19.46 27.43 -18.09
C VAL A 195 -19.84 26.25 -17.20
N LEU A 196 -20.80 25.43 -17.63
CA LEU A 196 -21.32 24.34 -16.79
C LEU A 196 -20.30 23.21 -16.68
N SER A 197 -19.87 22.67 -17.82
CA SER A 197 -18.93 21.55 -17.89
C SER A 197 -17.48 22.01 -17.66
N GLY A 198 -17.08 23.19 -18.12
CA GLY A 198 -15.70 23.68 -18.06
C GLY A 198 -15.30 24.33 -16.73
N LEU A 199 -16.24 25.01 -16.07
CA LEU A 199 -15.97 25.78 -14.87
C LEU A 199 -16.69 25.23 -13.63
N LEU A 200 -18.02 25.21 -13.64
CA LEU A 200 -18.80 24.86 -12.45
C LEU A 200 -18.63 23.40 -12.05
N LEU A 201 -18.63 22.48 -13.01
CA LEU A 201 -18.48 21.06 -12.75
C LEU A 201 -17.17 20.73 -12.02
N PRO A 202 -15.97 20.99 -12.58
CA PRO A 202 -14.72 20.56 -11.96
C PRO A 202 -14.35 21.36 -10.71
N TYR A 203 -14.70 22.65 -10.63
CA TYR A 203 -14.22 23.53 -9.54
C TYR A 203 -15.22 23.70 -8.39
N LEU A 204 -16.51 23.38 -8.60
CA LEU A 204 -17.53 23.54 -7.56
C LEU A 204 -18.30 22.24 -7.32
N ILE A 205 -18.94 21.68 -8.36
CA ILE A 205 -19.85 20.54 -8.20
C ILE A 205 -19.07 19.30 -7.76
N LEU A 206 -18.01 18.92 -8.47
CA LEU A 206 -17.22 17.72 -8.17
C LEU A 206 -16.58 17.76 -6.76
N PRO A 207 -15.94 18.87 -6.32
CA PRO A 207 -15.44 18.98 -4.97
C PRO A 207 -16.52 18.87 -3.89
N VAL A 208 -17.63 19.59 -4.04
CA VAL A 208 -18.72 19.61 -3.05
C VAL A 208 -19.38 18.23 -2.97
N VAL A 209 -19.72 17.66 -4.12
CA VAL A 209 -20.39 16.36 -4.19
C VAL A 209 -19.48 15.27 -3.64
N GLY A 210 -18.20 15.24 -4.06
CA GLY A 210 -17.21 14.30 -3.56
C GLY A 210 -17.04 14.40 -2.05
N TYR A 211 -16.92 15.61 -1.50
CA TYR A 211 -16.81 15.83 -0.06
C TYR A 211 -18.03 15.32 0.70
N LEU A 212 -19.25 15.67 0.27
CA LEU A 212 -20.48 15.30 0.98
C LEU A 212 -20.75 13.79 0.93
N SER A 213 -20.55 13.15 -0.22
CA SER A 213 -20.70 11.70 -0.35
C SER A 213 -19.62 10.97 0.45
N GLY A 214 -18.37 11.46 0.42
CA GLY A 214 -17.27 10.98 1.25
C GLY A 214 -17.62 11.08 2.74
N LEU A 215 -18.10 12.24 3.20
CA LEU A 215 -18.54 12.50 4.57
C LEU A 215 -19.64 11.52 5.01
N SER A 216 -20.66 11.32 4.17
CA SER A 216 -21.74 10.37 4.42
C SER A 216 -21.21 8.94 4.59
N LEU A 217 -20.36 8.48 3.67
CA LEU A 217 -19.74 7.16 3.73
C LEU A 217 -18.84 7.03 4.97
N GLY A 218 -18.06 8.06 5.28
CA GLY A 218 -17.16 8.12 6.43
C GLY A 218 -17.90 7.98 7.76
N LYS A 219 -19.05 8.66 7.89
CA LYS A 219 -19.93 8.56 9.07
C LYS A 219 -20.50 7.16 9.26
N ARG A 220 -20.84 6.45 8.17
CA ARG A 220 -21.48 5.13 8.23
C ARG A 220 -20.47 4.01 8.42
N GLN A 221 -19.43 4.01 7.59
CA GLN A 221 -18.54 2.87 7.41
C GLN A 221 -17.10 3.16 7.84
N GLY A 222 -16.77 4.40 8.21
CA GLY A 222 -15.40 4.84 8.52
C GLY A 222 -14.59 5.12 7.26
N VAL A 223 -13.25 5.14 7.38
CA VAL A 223 -12.37 5.40 6.23
C VAL A 223 -12.47 4.26 5.21
N CYS A 224 -12.85 4.59 3.98
CA CYS A 224 -13.05 3.71 2.83
C CYS A 224 -12.11 4.17 1.68
N PRO A 225 -10.86 3.64 1.61
CA PRO A 225 -9.86 4.13 0.67
C PRO A 225 -10.21 3.88 -0.81
N LEU A 226 -11.04 2.88 -1.10
CA LEU A 226 -11.49 2.60 -2.45
C LEU A 226 -12.48 3.64 -3.00
N TYR A 227 -13.15 4.41 -2.13
CA TYR A 227 -14.12 5.39 -2.59
C TYR A 227 -13.47 6.60 -3.30
N PRO A 228 -12.45 7.26 -2.74
CA PRO A 228 -11.68 8.29 -3.46
C PRO A 228 -11.02 7.77 -4.75
N LEU A 229 -10.50 6.54 -4.73
CA LEU A 229 -9.93 5.91 -5.92
C LEU A 229 -10.98 5.69 -7.00
N ALA A 230 -12.17 5.21 -6.62
CA ALA A 230 -13.30 5.08 -7.55
C ALA A 230 -13.72 6.44 -8.11
N CYS A 231 -13.77 7.50 -7.29
CA CYS A 231 -14.05 8.86 -7.79
C CYS A 231 -13.08 9.29 -8.89
N PHE A 232 -11.78 9.05 -8.68
CA PHE A 232 -10.74 9.33 -9.67
C PHE A 232 -10.97 8.53 -10.96
N LEU A 233 -11.10 7.20 -10.85
CA LEU A 233 -11.18 6.30 -12.00
C LEU A 233 -12.47 6.50 -12.80
N PHE A 234 -13.60 6.77 -12.14
CA PHE A 234 -14.88 6.98 -12.82
C PHE A 234 -14.95 8.32 -13.54
N TYR A 235 -14.20 9.33 -13.12
CA TYR A 235 -14.14 10.62 -13.81
C TYR A 235 -13.10 10.65 -14.94
N LEU A 236 -12.10 9.76 -14.89
CA LEU A 236 -11.02 9.67 -15.87
C LEU A 236 -11.49 9.61 -17.33
N PRO A 237 -12.52 8.82 -17.71
CA PRO A 237 -13.02 8.81 -19.09
C PRO A 237 -13.52 10.19 -19.55
N MET A 238 -14.23 10.92 -18.67
CA MET A 238 -14.77 12.24 -19.03
C MET A 238 -13.69 13.30 -19.17
N VAL A 239 -12.56 13.18 -18.45
CA VAL A 239 -11.40 14.04 -18.67
C VAL A 239 -10.94 13.97 -20.13
N TYR A 240 -10.81 12.76 -20.67
CA TYR A 240 -10.36 12.55 -22.05
C TYR A 240 -11.45 12.86 -23.09
N LEU A 241 -12.73 12.65 -22.78
CA LEU A 241 -13.83 12.87 -23.72
C LEU A 241 -14.25 14.34 -23.84
N ILE A 242 -14.19 15.12 -22.76
CA ILE A 242 -14.71 16.50 -22.71
C ILE A 242 -13.59 17.54 -22.78
N TYR A 243 -12.42 17.22 -22.22
CA TYR A 243 -11.29 18.15 -22.07
C TYR A 243 -10.08 17.65 -22.89
N ASN A 244 -8.95 17.36 -22.23
CA ASN A 244 -7.72 16.84 -22.82
C ASN A 244 -6.82 16.22 -21.74
N SER A 245 -5.62 15.73 -22.10
CA SER A 245 -4.65 15.13 -21.17
C SER A 245 -4.10 16.09 -20.11
N SER A 246 -4.08 17.40 -20.36
CA SER A 246 -3.65 18.40 -19.37
C SER A 246 -4.66 18.59 -18.23
N ALA A 247 -5.92 18.17 -18.42
CA ALA A 247 -6.98 18.28 -17.43
C ALA A 247 -7.07 17.08 -16.46
N LEU A 248 -6.05 16.20 -16.42
CA LEU A 248 -5.98 15.07 -15.47
C LEU A 248 -6.11 15.52 -14.00
N PHE A 249 -5.72 16.75 -13.69
CA PHE A 249 -5.88 17.31 -12.35
C PHE A 249 -7.36 17.40 -11.91
N HIS A 250 -8.33 17.45 -12.84
CA HIS A 250 -9.76 17.43 -12.50
C HIS A 250 -10.19 16.14 -11.78
N CYS A 251 -9.55 15.00 -12.06
CA CYS A 251 -9.82 13.76 -11.31
C CYS A 251 -9.47 13.92 -9.82
N PHE A 252 -8.46 14.73 -9.49
CA PHE A 252 -8.13 15.03 -8.10
C PHE A 252 -9.11 16.01 -7.45
N MET A 253 -9.79 16.85 -8.24
CA MET A 253 -10.82 17.78 -7.75
C MET A 253 -12.05 17.07 -7.19
N ILE A 254 -12.31 15.81 -7.56
CA ILE A 254 -13.31 14.97 -6.85
C ILE A 254 -12.65 14.04 -5.81
N ALA A 255 -11.52 13.43 -6.14
CA ALA A 255 -10.92 12.39 -5.30
C ALA A 255 -10.40 12.94 -3.97
N LEU A 256 -9.71 14.09 -3.98
CA LEU A 256 -9.16 14.68 -2.75
C LEU A 256 -10.26 15.19 -1.81
N PRO A 257 -11.29 15.92 -2.28
CA PRO A 257 -12.43 16.27 -1.43
C PRO A 257 -13.19 15.05 -0.93
N ALA A 258 -13.35 14.00 -1.75
CA ALA A 258 -13.95 12.74 -1.30
C ALA A 258 -13.16 12.06 -0.18
N LEU A 259 -11.83 12.06 -0.26
CA LEU A 259 -10.96 11.56 0.81
C LEU A 259 -11.11 12.42 2.07
N ALA A 260 -11.06 13.75 1.92
CA ALA A 260 -11.20 14.69 3.04
C ALA A 260 -12.55 14.52 3.76
N GLY A 261 -13.65 14.44 3.00
CA GLY A 261 -14.97 14.16 3.51
C GLY A 261 -15.02 12.82 4.24
N ASN A 262 -14.46 11.77 3.63
CA ASN A 262 -14.47 10.42 4.22
C ASN A 262 -13.69 10.32 5.54
N VAL A 263 -12.52 10.96 5.61
CA VAL A 263 -11.76 11.07 6.87
C VAL A 263 -12.54 11.91 7.89
N MET A 264 -13.10 13.05 7.49
CA MET A 264 -13.87 13.92 8.38
C MET A 264 -15.09 13.20 8.95
N GLY A 265 -15.81 12.43 8.13
CA GLY A 265 -17.00 11.69 8.57
C GLY A 265 -16.65 10.62 9.59
N TRP A 266 -15.51 9.96 9.41
CA TRP A 266 -14.98 9.00 10.37
C TRP A 266 -14.53 9.65 11.68
N LEU A 267 -13.84 10.79 11.63
CA LEU A 267 -13.46 11.57 12.81
C LEU A 267 -14.69 12.05 13.58
N TYR A 268 -15.69 12.57 12.88
CA TYR A 268 -16.95 13.01 13.47
C TYR A 268 -17.65 11.87 14.23
N ARG A 269 -17.73 10.68 13.64
CA ARG A 269 -18.29 9.49 14.30
C ARG A 269 -17.57 9.12 15.59
N ARG A 270 -16.24 9.33 15.64
CA ARG A 270 -15.43 9.05 16.84
C ARG A 270 -15.57 10.12 17.92
N ALA A 271 -15.65 11.38 17.53
CA ALA A 271 -15.83 12.50 18.46
C ALA A 271 -17.24 12.53 19.07
N PHE A 272 -18.25 12.13 18.29
CA PHE A 272 -19.65 12.07 18.72
C PHE A 272 -20.20 10.65 18.57
N PRO A 273 -19.79 9.70 19.44
CA PRO A 273 -20.36 8.37 19.44
C PRO A 273 -21.86 8.48 19.71
N ARG A 274 -22.67 7.80 18.89
CA ARG A 274 -24.11 7.71 19.14
C ARG A 274 -24.29 7.07 20.52
N LYS A 275 -24.80 7.82 21.50
CA LYS A 275 -25.23 7.28 22.79
C LYS A 275 -26.20 6.15 22.46
N ASN A 276 -25.89 4.92 22.88
CA ASN A 276 -26.75 3.77 22.67
C ASN A 276 -28.18 4.17 23.04
N ARG A 277 -29.12 4.08 22.10
CA ARG A 277 -30.53 3.98 22.49
C ARG A 277 -30.61 2.66 23.23
N THR A 278 -30.56 2.72 24.56
CA THR A 278 -31.11 1.67 25.39
C THR A 278 -32.51 1.38 24.86
N PRO A 279 -32.88 0.13 24.54
CA PRO A 279 -34.28 -0.22 24.41
C PRO A 279 -34.86 -0.09 25.82
N SER A 280 -35.32 1.10 26.18
CA SER A 280 -36.15 1.30 27.36
C SER A 280 -37.50 0.69 27.04
N GLU A 281 -37.77 -0.43 27.69
CA GLU A 281 -38.99 -0.69 28.45
C GLU A 281 -40.20 0.22 28.14
N GLY A 282 -41.33 -0.41 27.84
CA GLY A 282 -42.65 0.14 28.18
C GLY A 282 -43.70 0.07 27.08
N ALA A 283 -44.49 -1.01 27.12
CA ALA A 283 -45.93 -1.13 26.86
C ALA A 283 -46.14 -2.50 26.17
N ASP A 284 -46.24 -3.60 26.90
CA ASP A 284 -47.40 -3.95 27.74
C ASP A 284 -48.73 -3.54 27.12
N HIS A 285 -49.32 -4.48 26.38
CA HIS A 285 -50.75 -4.68 26.31
C HIS A 285 -50.98 -6.19 26.27
N GLY A 286 -50.97 -6.79 27.47
CA GLY A 286 -51.85 -7.91 27.76
C GLY A 286 -53.30 -7.42 27.92
N ASP A 287 -54.20 -8.31 27.52
CA ASP A 287 -55.67 -8.34 27.63
C ASP A 287 -56.49 -7.44 26.68
#